data_AF-A0A6N2CUM4-F1
#
_entry.id   AF-A0A6N2CUM4-F1
#
_cell.length_a   1.000
_cell.length_b   1.000
_cell.length_c   1.000
_cell.angle_alpha   90.00
_cell.angle_beta   90.00
_cell.angle_gamma   90.00
#
_symmetry.space_group_name_H-M   'P 1'
#
loop_
_entity.id
_entity.type
_entity.pdbx_description
1 polymer ?
#
loop_
_entity_poly.entity_id
_entity_poly.type
_entity_poly.pdbx_seq_one_letter_code
_entity_poly.pdbx_strand_id
1 'polypeptide(L)'
;MVADLNGNNAPLPQSFELRRVPMVRQKDNFCVPASASMIAGFHGFRIDQEEIAQLSSEMSVSNQGTYPSDMLLAMQKLGFVGRIANWKDAAQFHEDLLPQIRRALVETGPIYISFKPGTFGAMGHGCVIVGYDDRREEIHFYNPWGNEFKKDYARVAIEGSGVAFIDPPSDAPLATEEFIQHIKTTMPKFDGDFLRLSAQLRGQGQAHELIWCSRRDARGDQRFARNTARANGRRILELAFRRNPAVLIPHSDNGRTKHYYFVTRPPEGGAQFRVYTIGPHGWSRPERKTLGSLTRNWATAFEVEGQSEKIWELPMIELHSEPGL
;
A
#
# COMPACT_ATOMS: atom_id res chain seq x y z
N MET A 1 1.06 11.27 -28.67
CA MET A 1 1.46 12.56 -28.07
C MET A 1 1.85 12.25 -26.65
N VAL A 2 3.14 12.38 -26.35
CA VAL A 2 3.74 12.03 -25.07
C VAL A 2 3.45 13.18 -24.12
N ALA A 3 2.70 12.93 -23.05
CA ALA A 3 2.47 13.92 -22.01
C ALA A 3 3.78 14.20 -21.29
N ASP A 4 4.08 15.48 -21.14
CA ASP A 4 5.28 16.07 -20.57
C ASP A 4 5.66 15.46 -19.20
N LEU A 5 6.87 14.92 -19.12
CA LEU A 5 7.62 14.69 -17.87
C LEU A 5 8.28 15.99 -17.37
N ASN A 6 7.59 17.12 -17.46
CA ASN A 6 8.03 18.37 -16.85
C ASN A 6 7.31 18.54 -15.51
N GLY A 7 7.83 17.87 -14.49
CA GLY A 7 7.52 18.19 -13.11
C GLY A 7 7.79 19.68 -12.87
N ASN A 8 6.80 20.40 -12.35
CA ASN A 8 6.88 21.83 -12.08
C ASN A 8 8.20 22.20 -11.40
N ASN A 9 9.05 22.95 -12.08
CA ASN A 9 10.36 23.39 -11.59
C ASN A 9 10.24 24.62 -10.66
N ALA A 10 9.17 24.66 -9.86
CA ALA A 10 8.93 25.76 -8.94
C ALA A 10 10.01 25.75 -7.85
N PRO A 11 10.55 26.93 -7.46
CA PRO A 11 11.53 27.00 -6.40
C PRO A 11 10.92 26.49 -5.08
N LEU A 12 11.58 25.54 -4.43
CA LEU A 12 11.19 25.05 -3.11
C LEU A 12 11.45 26.11 -2.03
N PRO A 13 10.64 26.17 -0.96
CA PRO A 13 10.93 27.05 0.16
C PRO A 13 12.28 26.72 0.82
N GLN A 14 12.91 27.72 1.43
CA GLN A 14 14.20 27.54 2.14
C GLN A 14 14.04 26.72 3.44
N SER A 15 12.85 26.72 4.03
CA SER A 15 12.48 25.84 5.14
C SER A 15 11.03 25.42 4.99
N PHE A 16 10.74 24.17 5.35
CA PHE A 16 9.41 23.61 5.27
C PHE A 16 9.18 22.62 6.42
N GLU A 17 7.98 22.63 6.98
CA GLU A 17 7.60 21.68 8.01
C GLU A 17 6.14 21.26 7.80
N LEU A 18 5.93 19.95 7.75
CA LEU A 18 4.62 19.35 7.63
C LEU A 18 3.83 19.59 8.90
N ARG A 19 2.66 20.20 8.74
CA ARG A 19 1.71 20.33 9.85
C ARG A 19 0.84 19.08 9.91
N ARG A 20 0.47 18.66 11.13
CA ARG A 20 -0.51 17.60 11.40
C ARG A 20 -0.05 16.18 11.06
N VAL A 21 1.26 15.91 11.01
CA VAL A 21 1.73 14.53 11.10
C VAL A 21 1.39 14.04 12.52
N PRO A 22 0.67 12.92 12.71
CA PRO A 22 0.37 12.42 14.04
C PRO A 22 1.61 11.76 14.64
N MET A 23 1.95 12.10 15.88
CA MET A 23 2.98 11.38 16.64
C MET A 23 2.42 10.04 17.13
N VAL A 24 3.06 8.93 16.74
CA VAL A 24 2.72 7.57 17.18
C VAL A 24 3.89 6.99 17.98
N ARG A 25 3.67 6.76 19.28
CA ARG A 25 4.68 6.09 20.12
C ARG A 25 4.72 4.59 19.78
N GLN A 26 5.90 4.09 19.45
CA GLN A 26 6.11 2.67 19.17
C GLN A 26 5.85 1.82 20.41
N LYS A 27 5.33 0.62 20.17
CA LYS A 27 5.41 -0.48 21.12
C LYS A 27 6.70 -1.24 20.87
N ASP A 28 7.44 -1.56 21.93
CA ASP A 28 8.66 -2.38 21.88
C ASP A 28 9.53 -2.14 20.64
N ASN A 29 9.64 -3.10 19.70
CA ASN A 29 10.46 -3.00 18.48
C ASN A 29 9.69 -2.55 17.23
N PHE A 30 8.56 -1.83 17.39
CA PHE A 30 7.69 -1.39 16.29
C PHE A 30 8.05 0.00 15.75
N CYS A 31 9.32 0.41 15.77
CA CYS A 31 9.73 1.72 15.25
C CYS A 31 9.27 1.94 13.80
N VAL A 32 9.34 0.88 12.98
CA VAL A 32 8.93 0.90 11.58
C VAL A 32 7.40 0.90 11.41
N PRO A 33 6.61 -0.02 12.00
CA PRO A 33 5.15 0.07 11.96
C PRO A 33 4.58 1.38 12.54
N ALA A 34 5.17 1.91 13.61
CA ALA A 34 4.78 3.20 14.17
C ALA A 34 5.03 4.35 13.18
N SER A 35 6.21 4.38 12.56
CA SER A 35 6.55 5.38 11.53
C SER A 35 5.59 5.32 10.34
N ALA A 36 5.27 4.13 9.86
CA ALA A 36 4.29 3.93 8.79
C ALA A 36 2.88 4.38 9.19
N SER A 37 2.49 4.19 10.45
CA SER A 37 1.22 4.69 10.99
C SER A 37 1.17 6.22 11.02
N MET A 38 2.29 6.89 11.33
CA MET A 38 2.37 8.36 11.26
C MET A 38 2.18 8.84 9.81
N ILE A 39 2.86 8.22 8.85
CA ILE A 39 2.77 8.56 7.42
C ILE A 39 1.34 8.32 6.91
N ALA A 40 0.76 7.15 7.18
CA ALA A 40 -0.62 6.85 6.82
C ALA A 40 -1.61 7.85 7.44
N GLY A 41 -1.41 8.18 8.73
CA GLY A 41 -2.24 9.12 9.46
C GLY A 41 -2.20 10.55 8.90
N PHE A 42 -1.04 11.02 8.44
CA PHE A 42 -0.91 12.30 7.75
C PHE A 42 -1.80 12.36 6.49
N HIS A 43 -1.90 11.25 5.76
CA HIS A 43 -2.77 11.12 4.59
C HIS A 43 -4.24 10.78 4.92
N GLY A 44 -4.65 10.85 6.20
CA GLY A 44 -6.03 10.60 6.63
C GLY A 44 -6.39 9.12 6.79
N PHE A 45 -5.41 8.20 6.70
CA PHE A 45 -5.62 6.77 6.91
C PHE A 45 -5.44 6.44 8.40
N ARG A 46 -6.52 5.98 9.03
CA ARG A 46 -6.51 5.56 10.44
C ARG A 46 -6.08 4.10 10.57
N ILE A 47 -4.80 3.81 10.57
CA ILE A 47 -4.28 2.45 10.77
C ILE A 47 -3.29 2.47 11.94
N ASP A 48 -3.35 1.45 12.81
CA ASP A 48 -2.42 1.34 13.93
C ASP A 48 -1.17 0.49 13.58
N GLN A 49 -0.20 0.54 14.49
CA GLN A 49 1.09 -0.13 14.29
C GLN A 49 0.99 -1.66 14.34
N GLU A 50 -0.04 -2.23 14.98
CA GLU A 50 -0.28 -3.67 14.98
C GLU A 50 -0.82 -4.13 13.64
N GLU A 51 -1.78 -3.38 13.09
CA GLU A 51 -2.34 -3.64 11.77
C GLU A 51 -1.25 -3.58 10.70
N ILE A 52 -0.36 -2.58 10.76
CA ILE A 52 0.78 -2.50 9.84
C ILE A 52 1.75 -3.66 10.03
N ALA A 53 2.09 -4.01 11.28
CA ALA A 53 2.95 -5.16 11.56
C ALA A 53 2.36 -6.47 11.01
N GLN A 54 1.05 -6.64 11.13
CA GLN A 54 0.33 -7.80 10.62
C GLN A 54 0.31 -7.87 9.08
N LEU A 55 0.46 -6.73 8.39
CA LEU A 55 0.53 -6.67 6.93
C LEU A 55 1.96 -6.79 6.39
N SER A 56 2.98 -6.53 7.21
CA SER A 56 4.39 -6.51 6.80
C SER A 56 5.01 -7.92 6.78
N SER A 57 5.34 -8.51 7.93
CA SER A 57 6.04 -9.80 8.04
C SER A 57 5.90 -10.46 9.43
N GLU A 58 6.27 -11.74 9.55
CA GLU A 58 6.21 -12.52 10.79
C GLU A 58 7.17 -11.96 11.81
N MET A 59 8.36 -11.55 11.38
CA MET A 59 9.32 -10.87 12.23
C MET A 59 8.72 -9.61 12.85
N SER A 60 7.98 -8.83 12.05
CA SER A 60 7.30 -7.64 12.55
C SER A 60 6.23 -7.98 13.58
N VAL A 61 5.39 -8.99 13.31
CA VAL A 61 4.35 -9.45 14.25
C VAL A 61 4.96 -10.00 15.54
N SER A 62 6.06 -10.74 15.41
CA SER A 62 6.80 -11.37 16.50
C SER A 62 7.70 -10.39 17.27
N ASN A 63 7.64 -9.09 16.95
CA ASN A 63 8.40 -8.05 17.61
C ASN A 63 9.94 -8.21 17.49
N GLN A 64 10.40 -8.80 16.38
CA GLN A 64 11.82 -9.02 16.07
C GLN A 64 12.40 -7.93 15.16
N GLY A 65 11.67 -6.83 14.97
CA GLY A 65 11.99 -5.76 14.03
C GLY A 65 11.35 -5.96 12.66
N THR A 66 11.38 -4.90 11.85
CA THR A 66 10.73 -4.86 10.52
C THR A 66 11.70 -4.24 9.53
N TYR A 67 11.89 -4.88 8.38
CA TYR A 67 12.67 -4.26 7.32
C TYR A 67 11.88 -3.14 6.62
N PRO A 68 12.53 -2.06 6.15
CA PRO A 68 11.86 -1.02 5.37
C PRO A 68 11.12 -1.56 4.13
N SER A 69 11.61 -2.66 3.54
CA SER A 69 10.95 -3.35 2.43
C SER A 69 9.62 -4.00 2.82
N ASP A 70 9.53 -4.57 4.02
CA ASP A 70 8.30 -5.19 4.52
C ASP A 70 7.26 -4.12 4.87
N MET A 71 7.72 -2.99 5.41
CA MET A 71 6.89 -1.81 5.62
C MET A 71 6.35 -1.26 4.31
N LEU A 72 7.21 -1.07 3.30
CA LEU A 72 6.77 -0.59 1.99
C LEU A 72 5.74 -1.54 1.37
N LEU A 73 5.95 -2.86 1.47
CA LEU A 73 4.99 -3.85 1.02
C LEU A 73 3.65 -3.75 1.77
N ALA A 74 3.68 -3.53 3.09
CA ALA A 74 2.47 -3.30 3.88
C ALA A 74 1.72 -2.04 3.41
N MET A 75 2.44 -0.94 3.19
CA MET A 75 1.87 0.31 2.70
C MET A 75 1.29 0.17 1.28
N GLN A 76 1.94 -0.60 0.40
CA GLN A 76 1.43 -0.93 -0.93
C GLN A 76 0.11 -1.71 -0.88
N LYS A 77 -0.05 -2.64 0.06
CA LYS A 77 -1.34 -3.33 0.28
C LYS A 77 -2.46 -2.39 0.74
N LEU A 78 -2.10 -1.23 1.29
CA LEU A 78 -3.05 -0.17 1.68
C LEU A 78 -3.28 0.82 0.54
N GLY A 79 -2.68 0.60 -0.63
CA GLY A 79 -2.84 1.41 -1.83
C GLY A 79 -1.81 2.52 -2.00
N PHE A 80 -0.86 2.67 -1.07
CA PHE A 80 0.22 3.65 -1.20
C PHE A 80 1.20 3.21 -2.27
N VAL A 81 1.78 4.17 -2.99
CA VAL A 81 2.90 3.90 -3.89
C VAL A 81 4.16 4.32 -3.18
N GLY A 82 5.26 3.58 -3.37
CA GLY A 82 6.50 4.00 -2.76
C GLY A 82 7.72 3.31 -3.30
N ARG A 83 8.86 3.88 -2.95
CA ARG A 83 10.19 3.42 -3.36
C ARG A 83 11.17 3.60 -2.22
N ILE A 84 12.15 2.71 -2.15
CA ILE A 84 13.28 2.84 -1.24
C ILE A 84 14.44 3.46 -2.02
N ALA A 85 15.10 4.45 -1.42
CA ALA A 85 16.33 5.01 -1.92
C ALA A 85 17.42 4.88 -0.86
N ASN A 86 18.58 4.40 -1.29
CA ASN A 86 19.78 4.29 -0.49
C ASN A 86 20.86 5.17 -1.13
N TRP A 87 21.85 5.56 -0.33
CA TRP A 87 23.00 6.33 -0.79
C TRP A 87 24.29 5.70 -0.26
N LYS A 88 25.38 5.88 -1.00
CA LYS A 88 26.69 5.29 -0.71
C LYS A 88 27.53 6.16 0.21
N ASP A 89 27.50 7.46 0.00
CA ASP A 89 28.33 8.43 0.69
C ASP A 89 27.60 9.77 0.87
N ALA A 90 28.26 10.70 1.57
CA ALA A 90 27.68 12.00 1.86
C ALA A 90 27.45 12.85 0.61
N ALA A 91 28.33 12.77 -0.39
CA ALA A 91 28.17 13.52 -1.63
C ALA A 91 26.87 13.09 -2.34
N GLN A 92 26.65 11.79 -2.48
CA GLN A 92 25.41 11.27 -3.07
C GLN A 92 24.16 11.67 -2.27
N PHE A 93 24.25 11.70 -0.93
CA PHE A 93 23.15 12.19 -0.11
C PHE A 93 22.81 13.65 -0.44
N HIS A 94 23.81 14.52 -0.51
CA HIS A 94 23.61 15.96 -0.72
C HIS A 94 23.18 16.30 -2.14
N GLU A 95 23.77 15.65 -3.15
CA GLU A 95 23.54 15.96 -4.56
C GLU A 95 22.25 15.32 -5.09
N ASP A 96 21.95 14.09 -4.69
CA ASP A 96 20.81 13.34 -5.24
C ASP A 96 19.63 13.27 -4.27
N LEU A 97 19.89 12.87 -3.02
CA LEU A 97 18.81 12.43 -2.13
C LEU A 97 18.14 13.58 -1.39
N LEU A 98 18.92 14.53 -0.87
CA LEU A 98 18.41 15.69 -0.15
C LEU A 98 17.44 16.53 -1.01
N PRO A 99 17.72 16.83 -2.30
CA PRO A 99 16.73 17.48 -3.17
C PRO A 99 15.44 16.69 -3.32
N GLN A 100 15.51 15.35 -3.40
CA GLN A 100 14.32 14.49 -3.46
C GLN A 100 13.53 14.52 -2.15
N ILE A 101 14.20 14.45 -1.00
CA ILE A 101 13.58 14.58 0.33
C ILE A 101 12.83 15.91 0.43
N ARG A 102 13.49 17.01 0.11
CA ARG A 102 12.90 18.35 0.18
C ARG A 102 11.67 18.49 -0.70
N ARG A 103 11.74 17.99 -1.94
CA ARG A 103 10.62 18.03 -2.88
C ARG A 103 9.46 17.18 -2.39
N ALA A 104 9.71 15.93 -2.01
CA ALA A 104 8.68 15.03 -1.52
C ALA A 104 7.98 15.56 -0.26
N LEU A 105 8.71 16.21 0.66
CA LEU A 105 8.07 16.84 1.83
C LEU A 105 7.06 17.92 1.44
N VAL A 106 7.34 18.71 0.40
CA VAL A 106 6.47 19.79 -0.06
C VAL A 106 5.29 19.25 -0.88
N GLU A 107 5.55 18.26 -1.74
CA GLU A 107 4.59 17.77 -2.73
C GLU A 107 3.71 16.65 -2.20
N THR A 108 4.29 15.69 -1.46
CA THR A 108 3.59 14.45 -1.10
C THR A 108 3.42 14.32 0.41
N GLY A 109 4.47 14.44 1.22
CA GLY A 109 4.34 14.40 2.66
C GLY A 109 5.51 13.76 3.41
N PRO A 110 5.27 13.18 4.60
CA PRO A 110 6.32 12.70 5.50
C PRO A 110 7.03 11.47 4.91
N ILE A 111 8.32 11.36 5.20
CA ILE A 111 9.20 10.34 4.59
C ILE A 111 9.76 9.45 5.67
N TYR A 112 9.75 8.14 5.47
CA TYR A 112 10.42 7.22 6.40
C TYR A 112 11.93 7.26 6.19
N ILE A 113 12.70 7.26 7.28
CA ILE A 113 14.16 7.09 7.26
C ILE A 113 14.58 6.00 8.23
N SER A 114 15.56 5.20 7.81
CA SER A 114 16.25 4.24 8.67
C SER A 114 17.61 4.81 9.09
N PHE A 115 17.93 4.72 10.38
CA PHE A 115 19.24 5.01 10.94
C PHE A 115 20.01 3.73 11.25
N LYS A 116 21.33 3.78 11.06
CA LYS A 116 22.26 2.67 11.31
C LYS A 116 22.35 2.35 12.81
N PRO A 117 22.68 1.08 13.18
CA PRO A 117 23.13 0.74 14.52
C PRO A 117 24.21 1.70 15.03
N GLY A 118 24.17 2.02 16.31
CA GLY A 118 25.06 3.00 16.96
C GLY A 118 24.48 4.42 17.01
N THR A 119 23.47 4.74 16.20
CA THR A 119 22.86 6.08 16.20
C THR A 119 21.86 6.27 17.34
N PHE A 120 20.97 5.30 17.52
CA PHE A 120 19.88 5.32 18.52
C PHE A 120 19.95 4.09 19.45
N GLY A 121 21.14 3.51 19.59
CA GLY A 121 21.37 2.28 20.35
C GLY A 121 22.02 1.19 19.51
N ALA A 122 22.06 -0.04 20.03
CA ALA A 122 22.77 -1.16 19.40
C ALA A 122 22.08 -1.70 18.13
N MET A 123 20.81 -1.35 17.89
CA MET A 123 20.04 -1.77 16.71
C MET A 123 19.76 -0.57 15.81
N GLY A 124 19.43 -0.85 14.54
CA GLY A 124 18.91 0.18 13.64
C GLY A 124 17.58 0.74 14.14
N HIS A 125 17.25 1.98 13.76
CA HIS A 125 16.05 2.65 14.24
C HIS A 125 15.37 3.46 13.13
N GLY A 126 14.05 3.33 13.03
CA GLY A 126 13.24 4.03 12.05
C GLY A 126 12.65 5.32 12.62
N CYS A 127 12.71 6.41 11.85
CA CYS A 127 12.07 7.69 12.17
C CYS A 127 11.30 8.22 10.95
N VAL A 128 10.55 9.30 11.16
CA VAL A 128 9.83 10.00 10.10
C VAL A 128 10.41 11.40 9.91
N ILE A 129 10.84 11.73 8.70
CA ILE A 129 11.20 13.08 8.30
C ILE A 129 9.92 13.89 8.10
N VAL A 130 9.83 15.03 8.77
CA VAL A 130 8.66 15.91 8.74
C VAL A 130 8.96 17.33 8.24
N GLY A 131 10.24 17.67 8.04
CA GLY A 131 10.61 19.01 7.60
C GLY A 131 12.11 19.18 7.39
N TYR A 132 12.48 20.38 6.94
CA TYR A 132 13.86 20.81 6.76
C TYR A 132 14.02 22.34 6.93
N ASP A 133 15.25 22.77 7.18
CA ASP A 133 15.66 24.18 7.24
C ASP A 133 17.04 24.32 6.58
N ASP A 134 17.08 24.81 5.33
CA ASP A 134 18.34 24.98 4.58
C ASP A 134 19.23 26.08 5.18
N ARG A 135 18.67 27.03 5.94
CA ARG A 135 19.50 28.07 6.58
C ARG A 135 20.33 27.49 7.71
N ARG A 136 19.79 26.46 8.37
CA ARG A 136 20.47 25.72 9.45
C ARG A 136 21.10 24.42 8.98
N GLU A 137 20.84 24.01 7.74
CA GLU A 137 21.21 22.72 7.19
C GLU A 137 20.69 21.55 8.04
N GLU A 138 19.44 21.63 8.51
CA GLU A 138 18.83 20.65 9.43
C GLU A 138 17.63 19.94 8.81
N ILE A 139 17.47 18.64 9.12
CA ILE A 139 16.23 17.88 8.90
C ILE A 139 15.48 17.75 10.23
N HIS A 140 14.16 17.87 10.20
CA HIS A 140 13.26 17.70 11.34
C HIS A 140 12.65 16.29 11.33
N PHE A 141 12.59 15.66 12.49
CA PHE A 141 12.16 14.27 12.63
C PHE A 141 11.15 14.09 13.74
N TYR A 142 10.20 13.19 13.49
CA TYR A 142 9.41 12.53 14.52
C TYR A 142 10.03 11.17 14.81
N ASN A 143 10.37 10.94 16.07
CA ASN A 143 10.91 9.68 16.56
C ASN A 143 9.77 8.86 17.17
N PRO A 144 9.58 7.60 16.76
CA PRO A 144 8.61 6.70 17.37
C PRO A 144 8.78 6.47 18.89
N TRP A 145 9.84 6.95 19.54
CA TRP A 145 9.88 7.03 21.01
C TRP A 145 8.92 8.07 21.62
N GLY A 146 8.25 8.87 20.78
CA GLY A 146 7.25 9.86 21.18
C GLY A 146 7.83 11.27 21.35
N ASN A 147 8.95 11.57 20.70
CA ASN A 147 9.59 12.88 20.74
C ASN A 147 9.99 13.36 19.35
N GLU A 148 10.27 14.65 19.26
CA GLU A 148 10.74 15.32 18.05
C GLU A 148 12.22 15.67 18.20
N PHE A 149 12.97 15.65 17.11
CA PHE A 149 14.36 16.08 17.11
C PHE A 149 14.78 16.65 15.75
N LYS A 150 15.93 17.32 15.73
CA LYS A 150 16.54 17.88 14.53
C LYS A 150 17.94 17.33 14.35
N LYS A 151 18.41 17.28 13.11
CA LYS A 151 19.75 16.78 12.81
C LYS A 151 20.32 17.40 11.54
N ASP A 152 21.59 17.77 11.59
CA ASP A 152 22.29 18.36 10.47
C ASP A 152 22.33 17.43 9.25
N TYR A 153 22.28 17.99 8.05
CA TYR A 153 22.34 17.27 6.77
C TYR A 153 23.55 16.33 6.72
N ALA A 154 24.72 16.82 7.11
CA ALA A 154 25.95 16.03 7.15
C ALA A 154 25.85 14.83 8.10
N ARG A 155 25.20 15.00 9.25
CA ARG A 155 24.99 13.93 10.22
C ARG A 155 24.00 12.88 9.71
N VAL A 156 22.92 13.32 9.07
CA VAL A 156 21.95 12.41 8.44
C VAL A 156 22.60 11.61 7.32
N ALA A 157 23.46 12.23 6.52
CA ALA A 157 24.19 11.58 5.44
C ALA A 157 25.09 10.43 5.94
N ILE A 158 25.70 10.57 7.12
CA ILE A 158 26.58 9.56 7.71
C ILE A 158 25.77 8.46 8.41
N GLU A 159 24.79 8.85 9.22
CA GLU A 159 24.13 7.99 10.20
C GLU A 159 22.86 7.32 9.65
N GLY A 160 22.26 7.89 8.60
CA GLY A 160 21.17 7.25 7.85
C GLY A 160 21.65 6.09 6.98
N SER A 161 20.75 5.14 6.71
CA SER A 161 21.02 3.96 5.87
C SER A 161 20.11 3.85 4.64
N GLY A 162 18.97 4.55 4.63
CA GLY A 162 18.01 4.51 3.55
C GLY A 162 16.74 5.29 3.90
N VAL A 163 16.03 5.76 2.88
CA VAL A 163 14.71 6.39 3.02
C VAL A 163 13.67 5.62 2.21
N ALA A 164 12.42 5.65 2.67
CA ALA A 164 11.29 5.23 1.87
C ALA A 164 10.37 6.43 1.60
N PHE A 165 10.26 6.77 0.32
CA PHE A 165 9.27 7.71 -0.19
C PHE A 165 7.96 6.95 -0.34
N ILE A 166 6.90 7.47 0.28
CA ILE A 166 5.59 6.83 0.32
C ILE A 166 4.57 7.89 -0.07
N ASP A 167 4.09 7.79 -1.29
CA ASP A 167 3.10 8.69 -1.84
C ASP A 167 1.70 8.19 -1.48
N PRO A 168 0.77 9.13 -1.20
CA PRO A 168 -0.57 8.76 -0.84
C PRO A 168 -1.21 7.93 -1.95
N PRO A 169 -2.19 7.11 -1.59
CA PRO A 169 -2.97 6.40 -2.57
C PRO A 169 -3.66 7.41 -3.51
N SER A 170 -3.38 7.37 -4.82
CA SER A 170 -4.11 8.11 -5.86
C SER A 170 -5.63 7.89 -5.78
N ASP A 171 -6.42 8.86 -6.21
CA ASP A 171 -7.86 8.67 -6.37
C ASP A 171 -8.13 7.51 -7.34
N ALA A 172 -8.99 6.57 -6.94
CA ALA A 172 -9.49 5.57 -7.85
C ALA A 172 -10.77 6.09 -8.51
N PRO A 173 -11.00 5.77 -9.79
CA PRO A 173 -12.20 6.24 -10.48
C PRO A 173 -13.47 5.77 -9.78
N LEU A 174 -14.48 6.63 -9.75
CA LEU A 174 -15.83 6.22 -9.39
C LEU A 174 -16.28 5.17 -10.41
N ALA A 175 -16.72 4.02 -9.94
CA ALA A 175 -17.36 3.03 -10.80
C ALA A 175 -18.75 3.50 -11.23
N THR A 176 -18.80 4.46 -12.15
CA THR A 176 -20.03 4.99 -12.75
C THR A 176 -20.76 3.88 -13.50
N GLU A 177 -22.05 4.08 -13.80
CA GLU A 177 -22.77 3.08 -14.61
C GLU A 177 -22.11 2.90 -15.98
N GLU A 178 -21.58 3.96 -16.57
CA GLU A 178 -20.82 3.92 -17.83
C GLU A 178 -19.58 3.04 -17.69
N PHE A 179 -18.81 3.22 -16.61
CA PHE A 179 -17.66 2.39 -16.32
C PHE A 179 -18.05 0.92 -16.12
N ILE A 180 -19.13 0.66 -15.39
CA ILE A 180 -19.64 -0.71 -15.17
C ILE A 180 -20.04 -1.36 -16.51
N GLN A 181 -20.71 -0.62 -17.40
CA GLN A 181 -21.06 -1.16 -18.73
C GLN A 181 -19.82 -1.39 -19.59
N HIS A 182 -18.83 -0.48 -19.54
CA HIS A 182 -17.55 -0.68 -20.21
C HIS A 182 -16.87 -1.97 -19.73
N ILE A 183 -16.74 -2.16 -18.42
CA ILE A 183 -16.16 -3.40 -17.86
C ILE A 183 -16.98 -4.63 -18.28
N LYS A 184 -18.32 -4.57 -18.31
CA LYS A 184 -19.12 -5.70 -18.82
C LYS A 184 -18.83 -6.07 -20.27
N THR A 185 -18.51 -5.09 -21.11
CA THR A 185 -18.17 -5.32 -22.53
C THR A 185 -16.74 -5.82 -22.72
N THR A 186 -15.81 -5.33 -21.89
CA THR A 186 -14.39 -5.68 -21.98
C THR A 186 -14.13 -7.03 -21.32
N MET A 187 -14.72 -7.29 -20.16
CA MET A 187 -14.31 -8.38 -19.30
C MET A 187 -14.58 -9.77 -19.91
N PRO A 188 -13.60 -10.68 -19.88
CA PRO A 188 -13.70 -12.00 -20.48
C PRO A 188 -14.73 -12.91 -19.78
N LYS A 189 -15.13 -13.98 -20.46
CA LYS A 189 -15.95 -15.04 -19.87
C LYS A 189 -15.21 -15.67 -18.69
N PHE A 190 -15.96 -16.01 -17.64
CA PHE A 190 -15.42 -16.70 -16.48
C PHE A 190 -14.73 -18.02 -16.87
N ASP A 191 -13.48 -18.19 -16.46
CA ASP A 191 -12.72 -19.45 -16.62
C ASP A 191 -12.16 -20.00 -15.29
N GLY A 192 -12.29 -19.24 -14.20
CA GLY A 192 -11.84 -19.64 -12.86
C GLY A 192 -10.36 -19.35 -12.58
N ASP A 193 -9.59 -18.88 -13.57
CA ASP A 193 -8.18 -18.54 -13.41
C ASP A 193 -8.01 -17.02 -13.24
N PHE A 194 -7.71 -16.61 -12.01
CA PHE A 194 -7.62 -15.19 -11.67
C PHE A 194 -6.36 -14.50 -12.25
N LEU A 195 -5.28 -15.25 -12.47
CA LEU A 195 -4.07 -14.72 -13.10
C LEU A 195 -4.30 -14.51 -14.60
N ARG A 196 -4.97 -15.48 -15.24
CA ARG A 196 -5.36 -15.38 -16.64
C ARG A 196 -6.34 -14.23 -16.87
N LEU A 197 -7.28 -13.99 -15.95
CA LEU A 197 -8.15 -12.82 -15.97
C LEU A 197 -7.35 -11.51 -16.02
N SER A 198 -6.35 -11.34 -15.15
CA SER A 198 -5.49 -10.13 -15.17
C SER A 198 -4.74 -10.01 -16.50
N ALA A 199 -4.18 -11.10 -17.03
CA ALA A 199 -3.49 -11.10 -18.31
C ALA A 199 -4.43 -10.71 -19.47
N GLN A 200 -5.67 -11.19 -19.47
CA GLN A 200 -6.68 -10.88 -20.48
C GLN A 200 -7.10 -9.41 -20.42
N LEU A 201 -7.37 -8.86 -19.23
CA LEU A 201 -7.67 -7.44 -19.06
C LEU A 201 -6.55 -6.56 -19.61
N ARG A 202 -5.28 -6.95 -19.36
CA ARG A 202 -4.11 -6.25 -19.92
C ARG A 202 -4.09 -6.31 -21.45
N GLY A 203 -4.34 -7.48 -22.02
CA GLY A 203 -4.41 -7.68 -23.47
C GLY A 203 -5.52 -6.88 -24.15
N GLN A 204 -6.57 -6.52 -23.41
CA GLN A 204 -7.69 -5.70 -23.88
C GLN A 204 -7.52 -4.19 -23.61
N GLY A 205 -6.36 -3.77 -23.09
CA GLY A 205 -6.07 -2.36 -22.80
C GLY A 205 -6.69 -1.84 -21.50
N GLN A 206 -7.41 -2.66 -20.73
CA GLN A 206 -8.00 -2.22 -19.46
C GLN A 206 -6.89 -1.96 -18.42
N ALA A 207 -6.73 -0.70 -18.03
CA ALA A 207 -5.84 -0.30 -16.95
C ALA A 207 -6.28 -0.94 -15.62
N HIS A 208 -5.35 -1.65 -14.97
CA HIS A 208 -5.59 -2.31 -13.69
C HIS A 208 -4.28 -2.68 -12.98
N GLU A 209 -4.39 -2.95 -11.68
CA GLU A 209 -3.32 -3.48 -10.85
C GLU A 209 -3.74 -4.80 -10.19
N LEU A 210 -2.84 -5.79 -10.18
CA LEU A 210 -3.01 -7.05 -9.43
C LEU A 210 -2.32 -6.94 -8.08
N ILE A 211 -3.12 -6.93 -7.02
CA ILE A 211 -2.67 -6.71 -5.64
C ILE A 211 -2.73 -8.03 -4.87
N TRP A 212 -1.60 -8.36 -4.23
CA TRP A 212 -1.45 -9.54 -3.37
C TRP A 212 -1.60 -9.14 -1.91
N CYS A 213 -2.77 -9.41 -1.33
CA CYS A 213 -3.12 -8.92 0.00
C CYS A 213 -2.68 -9.87 1.13
N SER A 214 -2.00 -10.97 0.83
CA SER A 214 -1.43 -11.88 1.84
C SER A 214 -0.01 -11.49 2.25
N ARG A 215 0.51 -12.07 3.34
CA ARG A 215 1.93 -11.94 3.72
C ARG A 215 2.78 -12.97 2.96
N ARG A 216 3.96 -12.52 2.47
CA ARG A 216 4.86 -13.34 1.63
C ARG A 216 5.37 -14.59 2.34
N ASP A 217 5.60 -14.49 3.64
CA ASP A 217 6.17 -15.54 4.48
C ASP A 217 5.14 -16.55 5.01
N ALA A 218 3.85 -16.36 4.71
CA ALA A 218 2.78 -17.24 5.16
C ALA A 218 2.02 -17.90 3.99
N ARG A 219 2.60 -17.87 2.78
CA ARG A 219 1.99 -18.40 1.55
C ARG A 219 1.70 -19.89 1.59
N GLY A 220 2.42 -20.67 2.40
CA GLY A 220 2.15 -22.11 2.57
C GLY A 220 0.99 -22.42 3.53
N ASP A 221 0.51 -21.45 4.31
CA ASP A 221 -0.46 -21.70 5.38
C ASP A 221 -1.89 -21.26 4.98
N GLN A 222 -2.71 -22.25 4.61
CA GLN A 222 -4.13 -22.06 4.32
C GLN A 222 -4.90 -21.42 5.49
N ARG A 223 -4.62 -21.85 6.73
CA ARG A 223 -5.31 -21.38 7.92
C ARG A 223 -4.97 -19.92 8.16
N PHE A 224 -3.69 -19.56 8.01
CA PHE A 224 -3.25 -18.17 8.05
C PHE A 224 -3.95 -17.32 6.98
N ALA A 225 -4.00 -17.76 5.72
CA ALA A 225 -4.66 -17.03 4.65
C ALA A 225 -6.15 -16.80 4.93
N ARG A 226 -6.87 -17.82 5.41
CA ARG A 226 -8.28 -17.71 5.81
C ARG A 226 -8.50 -16.78 7.00
N ASN A 227 -7.64 -16.86 8.01
CA ASN A 227 -7.71 -15.98 9.17
C ASN A 227 -7.40 -14.53 8.79
N THR A 228 -6.37 -14.32 7.97
CA THR A 228 -5.99 -13.00 7.44
C THR A 228 -7.12 -12.40 6.61
N ALA A 229 -7.79 -13.17 5.75
CA ALA A 229 -8.96 -12.69 5.01
C ALA A 229 -10.06 -12.20 5.96
N ARG A 230 -10.33 -12.94 7.04
CA ARG A 230 -11.38 -12.60 8.01
C ARG A 230 -11.02 -11.41 8.89
N ALA A 231 -9.80 -11.38 9.43
CA ALA A 231 -9.34 -10.36 10.36
C ALA A 231 -8.91 -9.08 9.64
N ASN A 232 -7.98 -9.20 8.70
CA ASN A 232 -7.33 -8.06 8.03
C ASN A 232 -7.94 -7.77 6.66
N GLY A 233 -8.50 -8.77 5.99
CA GLY A 233 -9.11 -8.60 4.68
C GLY A 233 -10.25 -7.59 4.69
N ARG A 234 -10.98 -7.48 5.82
CA ARG A 234 -11.96 -6.41 6.00
C ARG A 234 -11.30 -5.03 5.92
N ARG A 235 -10.16 -4.84 6.59
CA ARG A 235 -9.43 -3.56 6.58
C ARG A 235 -8.83 -3.26 5.22
N ILE A 236 -8.18 -4.23 4.60
CA ILE A 236 -7.62 -4.12 3.25
C ILE A 236 -8.72 -3.72 2.26
N LEU A 237 -9.85 -4.44 2.26
CA LEU A 237 -10.98 -4.10 1.41
C LEU A 237 -11.62 -2.76 1.81
N GLU A 238 -11.75 -2.44 3.10
CA GLU A 238 -12.27 -1.14 3.53
C GLU A 238 -11.42 0.01 2.97
N LEU A 239 -10.10 -0.13 2.99
CA LEU A 239 -9.17 0.89 2.53
C LEU A 239 -9.12 0.98 1.01
N ALA A 240 -9.07 -0.17 0.33
CA ALA A 240 -9.27 -0.23 -1.11
C ALA A 240 -10.57 0.52 -1.46
N PHE A 241 -11.69 0.17 -0.82
CA PHE A 241 -12.99 0.79 -1.06
C PHE A 241 -13.17 2.23 -0.57
N ARG A 242 -12.32 2.75 0.32
CA ARG A 242 -12.32 4.17 0.67
C ARG A 242 -11.97 5.04 -0.52
N ARG A 243 -11.10 4.54 -1.40
CA ARG A 243 -10.71 5.20 -2.66
C ARG A 243 -11.77 5.06 -3.75
N ASN A 244 -12.86 4.35 -3.45
CA ASN A 244 -13.97 4.01 -4.35
C ASN A 244 -13.64 3.25 -5.66
N PRO A 245 -12.66 2.32 -5.69
CA PRO A 245 -12.34 1.55 -6.88
C PRO A 245 -13.44 0.53 -7.20
N ALA A 246 -13.56 0.24 -8.49
CA ALA A 246 -14.11 -1.03 -8.94
C ALA A 246 -13.03 -2.11 -8.77
N VAL A 247 -13.32 -3.15 -8.01
CA VAL A 247 -12.38 -4.27 -7.83
C VAL A 247 -12.99 -5.59 -8.27
N LEU A 248 -12.12 -6.49 -8.73
CA LEU A 248 -12.43 -7.89 -8.89
C LEU A 248 -11.78 -8.66 -7.75
N ILE A 249 -12.54 -9.54 -7.10
CA ILE A 249 -12.04 -10.50 -6.13
C ILE A 249 -12.59 -11.89 -6.45
N PRO A 250 -11.82 -12.97 -6.30
CA PRO A 250 -12.35 -14.31 -6.46
C PRO A 250 -13.21 -14.72 -5.26
N HIS A 251 -14.25 -15.50 -5.54
CA HIS A 251 -14.89 -16.34 -4.55
C HIS A 251 -14.43 -17.77 -4.73
N SER A 252 -13.66 -18.24 -3.76
CA SER A 252 -12.94 -19.50 -3.81
C SER A 252 -13.41 -20.46 -2.72
N ASP A 253 -13.93 -21.60 -3.16
CA ASP A 253 -14.29 -22.70 -2.25
C ASP A 253 -13.11 -23.63 -2.13
N ASN A 254 -12.58 -23.75 -0.90
CA ASN A 254 -11.37 -24.52 -0.62
C ASN A 254 -10.20 -24.17 -1.55
N GLY A 255 -10.05 -22.87 -1.85
CA GLY A 255 -8.98 -22.34 -2.69
C GLY A 255 -9.26 -22.37 -4.19
N ARG A 256 -10.36 -22.99 -4.65
CA ARG A 256 -10.73 -23.03 -6.06
C ARG A 256 -11.79 -21.97 -6.38
N THR A 257 -11.46 -21.04 -7.26
CA THR A 257 -12.37 -20.02 -7.77
C THR A 257 -13.64 -20.64 -8.36
N LYS A 258 -14.81 -20.16 -7.93
CA LYS A 258 -16.13 -20.55 -8.44
C LYS A 258 -16.79 -19.47 -9.28
N HIS A 259 -16.52 -18.22 -8.93
CA HIS A 259 -16.96 -17.01 -9.63
C HIS A 259 -16.05 -15.85 -9.20
N TYR A 260 -16.11 -14.76 -9.94
CA TYR A 260 -15.54 -13.49 -9.53
C TYR A 260 -16.64 -12.59 -8.97
N TYR A 261 -16.31 -11.78 -7.99
CA TYR A 261 -17.10 -10.63 -7.60
C TYR A 261 -16.49 -9.39 -8.23
N PHE A 262 -17.28 -8.68 -9.02
CA PHE A 262 -17.01 -7.29 -9.36
C PHE A 262 -17.72 -6.41 -8.33
N VAL A 263 -16.94 -5.67 -7.54
CA VAL A 263 -17.41 -4.94 -6.38
C VAL A 263 -17.21 -3.44 -6.60
N THR A 264 -18.27 -2.67 -6.39
CA THR A 264 -18.27 -1.21 -6.45
C THR A 264 -18.97 -0.63 -5.24
N ARG A 265 -18.69 0.63 -4.89
CA ARG A 265 -19.45 1.31 -3.85
C ARG A 265 -20.75 1.87 -4.45
N PRO A 266 -21.89 1.75 -3.76
CA PRO A 266 -23.11 2.42 -4.18
C PRO A 266 -22.93 3.95 -4.14
N PRO A 267 -23.60 4.71 -5.04
CA PRO A 267 -23.50 6.17 -5.10
C PRO A 267 -23.90 6.86 -3.79
N GLU A 268 -24.92 6.33 -3.10
CA GLU A 268 -25.36 6.84 -1.80
C GLU A 268 -24.40 6.52 -0.63
N GLY A 269 -23.32 5.77 -0.87
CA GLY A 269 -22.37 5.35 0.16
C GLY A 269 -22.91 4.29 1.13
N GLY A 270 -22.21 4.11 2.26
CA GLY A 270 -22.59 3.19 3.33
C GLY A 270 -21.68 1.97 3.52
N ALA A 271 -22.12 1.04 4.38
CA ALA A 271 -21.36 -0.15 4.81
C ALA A 271 -21.57 -1.39 3.92
N GLN A 272 -22.41 -1.26 2.89
CA GLN A 272 -22.70 -2.30 1.91
C GLN A 272 -22.17 -1.90 0.54
N PHE A 273 -21.72 -2.90 -0.20
CA PHE A 273 -21.13 -2.77 -1.53
C PHE A 273 -22.09 -3.34 -2.55
N ARG A 274 -22.10 -2.72 -3.74
CA ARG A 274 -22.81 -3.24 -4.89
C ARG A 274 -21.91 -4.28 -5.55
N VAL A 275 -22.44 -5.49 -5.70
CA VAL A 275 -21.66 -6.65 -6.15
C VAL A 275 -22.35 -7.30 -7.32
N TYR A 276 -21.57 -7.60 -8.35
CA TYR A 276 -21.98 -8.43 -9.46
C TYR A 276 -21.19 -9.74 -9.37
N THR A 277 -21.90 -10.85 -9.28
CA THR A 277 -21.31 -12.18 -9.46
C THR A 277 -21.10 -12.44 -10.94
N ILE A 278 -19.90 -12.89 -11.31
CA ILE A 278 -19.52 -13.29 -12.65
C ILE A 278 -19.14 -14.76 -12.59
N GLY A 279 -20.01 -15.60 -13.13
CA GLY A 279 -19.80 -17.05 -13.17
C GLY A 279 -19.84 -17.61 -14.60
N PRO A 280 -19.88 -18.94 -14.75
CA PRO A 280 -19.94 -19.62 -16.04
C PRO A 280 -21.11 -19.18 -16.93
N HIS A 281 -22.21 -18.72 -16.32
CA HIS A 281 -23.40 -18.24 -17.00
C HIS A 281 -23.41 -16.73 -17.27
N GLY A 282 -22.28 -16.05 -17.03
CA GLY A 282 -22.12 -14.62 -17.21
C GLY A 282 -22.41 -13.81 -15.94
N TRP A 283 -22.86 -12.57 -16.15
CA TRP A 283 -23.07 -11.59 -15.09
C TRP A 283 -24.45 -11.75 -14.44
N SER A 284 -24.48 -11.74 -13.12
CA SER A 284 -25.71 -11.64 -12.32
C SER A 284 -26.24 -10.21 -12.25
N ARG A 285 -27.47 -10.08 -11.74
CA ARG A 285 -28.00 -8.79 -11.28
C ARG A 285 -27.23 -8.31 -10.04
N PRO A 286 -27.09 -6.99 -9.83
CA PRO A 286 -26.37 -6.48 -8.67
C PRO A 286 -27.06 -6.87 -7.36
N GLU A 287 -26.27 -7.23 -6.37
CA GLU A 287 -26.69 -7.51 -5.00
C GLU A 287 -25.90 -6.65 -4.00
N ARG A 288 -26.43 -6.47 -2.78
CA ARG A 288 -25.72 -5.77 -1.70
C ARG A 288 -24.97 -6.78 -0.83
N LYS A 289 -23.65 -6.61 -0.66
CA LYS A 289 -22.84 -7.42 0.26
C LYS A 289 -22.06 -6.56 1.24
N THR A 290 -21.78 -7.10 2.43
CA THR A 290 -20.86 -6.49 3.39
C THR A 290 -19.42 -6.95 3.13
N LEU A 291 -18.43 -6.21 3.66
CA LEU A 291 -17.02 -6.64 3.62
C LEU A 291 -16.82 -8.04 4.19
N GLY A 292 -17.43 -8.34 5.34
CA GLY A 292 -17.34 -9.66 5.95
C GLY A 292 -17.91 -10.77 5.04
N SER A 293 -18.90 -10.45 4.20
CA SER A 293 -19.38 -11.41 3.21
C SER A 293 -18.38 -11.64 2.07
N LEU A 294 -17.70 -10.58 1.62
CA LEU A 294 -16.73 -10.64 0.52
C LEU A 294 -15.46 -11.40 0.93
N THR A 295 -15.02 -11.26 2.18
CA THR A 295 -13.76 -11.87 2.63
C THR A 295 -13.87 -13.35 3.02
N ARG A 296 -15.08 -13.87 3.24
CA ARG A 296 -15.29 -15.26 3.74
C ARG A 296 -14.66 -16.34 2.87
N ASN A 297 -14.70 -16.15 1.55
CA ASN A 297 -14.23 -17.11 0.55
C ASN A 297 -13.14 -16.49 -0.35
N TRP A 298 -12.44 -15.45 0.13
CA TRP A 298 -11.46 -14.75 -0.70
C TRP A 298 -10.14 -15.50 -0.86
N ALA A 299 -9.75 -16.27 0.17
CA ALA A 299 -8.53 -17.09 0.16
C ALA A 299 -8.52 -18.07 -1.02
N THR A 300 -7.57 -17.85 -1.93
CA THR A 300 -7.47 -18.56 -3.21
C THR A 300 -6.13 -19.28 -3.28
N ALA A 301 -6.16 -20.51 -3.77
CA ALA A 301 -4.96 -21.32 -3.93
C ALA A 301 -4.45 -21.20 -5.36
N PHE A 302 -3.15 -20.96 -5.51
CA PHE A 302 -2.47 -20.92 -6.79
C PHE A 302 -1.44 -22.05 -6.87
N GLU A 303 -1.30 -22.62 -8.05
CA GLU A 303 -0.27 -23.60 -8.36
C GLU A 303 0.91 -22.84 -8.98
N VAL A 304 2.11 -23.03 -8.42
CA VAL A 304 3.34 -22.42 -8.92
C VAL A 304 4.09 -23.48 -9.70
N GLU A 305 4.48 -23.15 -10.92
CA GLU A 305 5.25 -24.06 -11.77
C GLU A 305 6.54 -24.49 -11.06
N GLY A 306 6.76 -25.80 -10.96
CA GLY A 306 7.90 -26.38 -10.27
C GLY A 306 7.76 -26.54 -8.75
N GLN A 307 6.60 -26.24 -8.15
CA GLN A 307 6.32 -26.50 -6.73
C GLN A 307 5.18 -27.49 -6.55
N SER A 308 5.35 -28.46 -5.63
CA SER A 308 4.31 -29.44 -5.31
C SER A 308 3.23 -28.88 -4.36
N GLU A 309 3.56 -27.83 -3.61
CA GLU A 309 2.66 -27.22 -2.65
C GLU A 309 1.94 -26.00 -3.25
N LYS A 310 0.66 -25.85 -2.89
CA LYS A 310 -0.14 -24.69 -3.29
C LYS A 310 0.23 -23.49 -2.46
N ILE A 311 0.31 -22.32 -3.10
CA ILE A 311 0.39 -21.06 -2.37
C ILE A 311 -1.01 -20.50 -2.14
N TRP A 312 -1.25 -19.95 -0.95
CA TRP A 312 -2.50 -19.33 -0.55
C TRP A 312 -2.37 -17.82 -0.55
N GLU A 313 -3.24 -17.17 -1.29
CA GLU A 313 -3.19 -15.75 -1.54
C GLU A 313 -4.56 -15.08 -1.36
N LEU A 314 -4.52 -13.76 -1.20
CA LEU A 314 -5.69 -12.88 -1.16
C LEU A 314 -5.61 -11.92 -2.36
N PRO A 315 -5.89 -12.41 -3.58
CA PRO A 315 -5.66 -11.64 -4.79
C PRO A 315 -6.81 -10.67 -5.04
N MET A 316 -6.49 -9.46 -5.45
CA MET A 316 -7.48 -8.46 -5.85
C MET A 316 -6.99 -7.79 -7.13
N ILE A 317 -7.89 -7.56 -8.07
CA ILE A 317 -7.60 -6.68 -9.21
C ILE A 317 -8.30 -5.36 -8.94
N GLU A 318 -7.53 -4.29 -8.81
CA GLU A 318 -8.06 -2.93 -8.76
C GLU A 318 -8.12 -2.37 -10.18
N LEU A 319 -9.30 -1.96 -10.63
CA LEU A 319 -9.50 -1.41 -11.97
C LEU A 319 -9.33 0.11 -11.93
N HIS A 320 -8.67 0.65 -12.94
CA HIS A 320 -8.47 2.08 -13.12
C HIS A 320 -9.20 2.57 -14.37
N SER A 321 -9.61 3.83 -14.37
CA SER A 321 -10.13 4.48 -15.57
C SER A 321 -8.94 4.82 -16.43
N GLU A 322 -9.14 4.75 -17.75
CA GLU A 322 -8.16 5.35 -18.65
C GLU A 322 -8.05 6.85 -18.33
N PRO A 323 -6.85 7.44 -18.45
CA PRO A 323 -6.71 8.89 -18.36
C PRO A 323 -7.48 9.51 -19.54
N GLY A 324 -8.68 10.07 -19.28
CA GLY A 324 -9.48 10.77 -20.29
C GLY A 324 -10.96 10.36 -20.42
N LEU A 325 -11.49 9.53 -19.52
CA LEU A 325 -12.94 9.37 -19.33
C LEU A 325 -13.49 10.30 -18.26
#